data_AF-A0A963DW23-F1
#
_entry.id   AF-A0A963DW23-F1
#
_cell.length_a   1.000
_cell.length_b   1.000
_cell.length_c   1.000
_cell.angle_alpha   90.00
_cell.angle_beta   90.00
_cell.angle_gamma   90.00
#
_symmetry.space_group_name_H-M   'P 1'
#
loop_
_entity.id
_entity.type
_entity.pdbx_description
1 polymer ?
#
loop_
_entity_poly.entity_id
_entity_poly.type
_entity_poly.pdbx_seq_one_letter_code
_entity_poly.pdbx_strand_id
1 'polypeptide(L)' 'KHTVQIWLSWQQRASGGHDAAVCINALLVLIAEPQVGLRPGRIEPRARKRRPKPFPLLTKPRAVVREDVRQNGHPKKQR' A
#
# COMPACT_ATOMS: atom_id res chain seq x y z
N LYS A 1 -7.70 1.95 -9.18
CA LYS A 1 -9.12 1.68 -9.50
C LYS A 1 -9.26 0.67 -10.66
N HIS A 2 -8.34 -0.30 -10.80
CA HIS A 2 -8.27 -1.17 -11.97
C HIS A 2 -8.83 -2.57 -11.71
N THR A 3 -8.56 -3.12 -10.52
CA THR A 3 -8.99 -4.46 -10.08
C THR A 3 -10.48 -4.73 -10.26
N VAL A 4 -11.36 -3.80 -9.83
CA VAL A 4 -12.82 -3.96 -9.94
C VAL A 4 -13.28 -4.00 -11.39
N GLN A 5 -12.66 -3.20 -12.27
CA GLN A 5 -13.00 -3.17 -13.70
C GLN A 5 -12.61 -4.48 -14.39
N ILE A 6 -11.42 -5.02 -14.07
CA ILE A 6 -10.97 -6.31 -14.61
C ILE A 6 -11.89 -7.44 -14.10
N TRP A 7 -12.20 -7.47 -12.80
CA TRP A 7 -13.06 -8.48 -12.21
C TRP A 7 -14.45 -8.53 -12.84
N LEU A 8 -15.11 -7.37 -12.97
CA LEU A 8 -16.44 -7.29 -13.59
C LEU A 8 -16.41 -7.68 -15.07
N SER A 9 -15.35 -7.26 -15.79
CA SER A 9 -15.17 -7.60 -17.21
C SER A 9 -14.93 -9.09 -17.45
N TRP A 10 -14.26 -9.75 -16.50
CA TRP A 10 -14.06 -11.21 -16.50
C TRP A 10 -15.36 -11.93 -16.17
N GLN A 11 -16.08 -11.52 -15.12
CA GLN A 11 -17.35 -12.15 -14.71
C GLN A 11 -18.40 -12.11 -15.84
N GLN A 12 -18.45 -11.02 -16.61
CA GLN A 12 -19.35 -10.87 -17.76
C GLN A 12 -18.97 -11.76 -18.96
N ARG A 13 -17.70 -12.17 -19.07
CA ARG A 13 -17.17 -12.96 -20.20
C ARG A 13 -16.93 -14.43 -19.85
N ALA A 14 -16.96 -14.78 -18.56
CA ALA A 14 -16.66 -16.13 -18.06
C ALA A 14 -17.74 -17.19 -18.40
N SER A 15 -18.73 -16.85 -19.23
CA SER A 15 -19.70 -17.80 -19.78
C SER A 15 -19.06 -18.64 -20.90
N GLY A 16 -18.38 -19.72 -20.52
CA GLY A 16 -18.18 -20.87 -21.40
C GLY A 16 -16.72 -21.28 -21.67
N GLY A 17 -16.39 -22.51 -21.25
CA GLY A 17 -15.48 -23.38 -22.01
C GLY A 17 -14.00 -23.44 -21.64
N HIS A 18 -13.50 -22.59 -20.75
CA HIS A 18 -12.08 -22.62 -20.35
C HIS A 18 -11.89 -23.19 -18.94
N ASP A 19 -10.77 -23.87 -18.72
CA ASP A 19 -10.36 -24.34 -17.39
C ASP A 19 -10.36 -23.16 -16.41
N ALA A 20 -11.30 -23.18 -15.47
CA ALA A 20 -11.55 -22.08 -14.54
C ALA A 20 -10.29 -21.74 -13.72
N ALA A 21 -9.45 -22.73 -13.44
CA ALA A 21 -8.21 -22.53 -12.69
C ALA A 21 -7.18 -21.71 -13.48
N VAL A 22 -7.03 -21.97 -14.79
CA VAL A 22 -6.12 -21.22 -15.67
C VAL A 22 -6.58 -19.77 -15.82
N CYS A 23 -7.89 -19.57 -15.98
CA CYS A 23 -8.48 -18.24 -16.15
C CYS A 23 -8.33 -17.36 -14.90
N ILE A 24 -8.49 -17.95 -13.71
CA ILE A 24 -8.32 -17.24 -12.43
C ILE A 24 -6.86 -16.83 -12.24
N ASN A 25 -5.89 -17.69 -12.57
CA ASN A 25 -4.48 -17.34 -12.47
C ASN A 25 -4.10 -16.15 -13.37
N ALA A 26 -4.54 -16.15 -14.63
CA ALA A 26 -4.30 -15.05 -15.55
C ALA A 26 -4.95 -13.73 -15.04
N LEU A 27 -6.16 -13.82 -14.50
CA LEU A 27 -6.86 -12.69 -13.89
C LEU A 27 -6.08 -12.10 -12.71
N LEU A 28 -5.54 -12.94 -11.82
CA LEU A 28 -4.76 -12.50 -10.67
C LEU A 28 -3.45 -11.80 -11.08
N VAL A 29 -2.79 -12.27 -12.14
CA VAL A 29 -1.59 -11.61 -12.69
C VAL A 29 -1.94 -10.20 -13.21
N LEU A 30 -3.02 -10.04 -13.98
CA LEU A 30 -3.48 -8.74 -14.48
C LEU A 30 -3.88 -7.78 -13.36
N ILE A 31 -4.47 -8.31 -12.28
CA ILE A 31 -4.80 -7.50 -11.09
C ILE A 31 -3.53 -7.02 -10.38
N ALA A 32 -2.48 -7.84 -10.36
CA ALA A 32 -1.22 -7.56 -9.68
C ALA A 32 -0.25 -6.69 -10.48
N GLU A 33 -0.38 -6.66 -11.82
CA GLU A 33 0.50 -5.91 -12.73
C GLU A 33 0.58 -4.40 -12.42
N PRO A 34 -0.53 -3.67 -12.20
CA PRO A 34 -0.46 -2.27 -11.84
C PRO A 34 0.00 -2.12 -10.39
N GLN A 35 1.27 -1.80 -10.21
CA GLN A 35 1.81 -1.44 -8.91
C GLN A 35 1.16 -0.14 -8.42
N VAL A 36 0.46 -0.20 -7.29
CA VAL A 36 -0.16 0.98 -6.69
C VAL A 36 0.92 1.86 -6.07
N GLY A 37 1.38 2.84 -6.85
CA GLY A 37 2.25 3.92 -6.41
C GLY A 37 3.69 3.48 -6.15
N LEU A 38 4.56 3.69 -7.14
CA LEU A 38 6.00 3.79 -6.90
C LEU A 38 6.23 4.99 -5.98
N ARG A 39 6.45 4.73 -4.70
CA ARG A 39 6.81 5.74 -3.70
C ARG A 39 8.23 5.49 -3.17
N PRO A 40 9.25 5.34 -4.04
CA PRO A 40 10.62 5.18 -3.59
C PRO A 40 11.02 6.40 -2.76
N GLY A 41 11.62 6.17 -1.58
CA GLY A 41 12.05 7.24 -0.69
C GLY A 41 10.93 7.95 0.10
N ARG A 42 9.67 7.52 0.02
CA ARG A 42 8.62 8.08 0.89
C ARG A 42 8.76 7.54 2.32
N ILE A 43 9.49 8.30 3.14
CA ILE A 43 9.59 8.08 4.58
C ILE A 43 8.61 9.03 5.27
N GLU A 44 7.71 8.51 6.12
CA GLU A 44 6.80 9.32 6.93
C GLU A 44 7.10 9.09 8.42
N PRO A 45 7.24 10.14 9.24
CA PRO A 45 7.49 10.01 10.67
C PRO A 45 6.42 9.19 11.40
N ARG A 46 6.83 8.23 12.22
CA ARG A 46 5.94 7.50 13.15
C ARG A 46 5.74 8.32 14.43
N ALA A 47 5.08 9.45 14.28
CA ALA A 47 4.80 10.39 15.36
C ALA A 47 3.32 10.78 15.37
N ARG A 48 2.77 11.03 16.56
CA ARG A 48 1.36 11.40 16.72
C ARG A 48 1.12 12.82 16.25
N LYS A 49 0.13 13.01 15.37
CA LYS A 49 -0.42 14.33 15.01
C LYS A 49 -1.61 14.73 15.89
N ARG A 50 -1.50 14.58 17.23
CA ARG A 50 -2.52 14.79 18.28
C ARG A 50 -3.48 13.63 18.63
N ARG A 51 -3.74 12.65 17.76
CA ARG A 51 -4.57 11.45 18.12
C ARG A 51 -3.84 10.52 19.13
N PRO A 52 -4.52 9.92 20.14
CA PRO A 52 -3.96 8.91 21.05
C PRO A 52 -3.41 7.69 20.31
N LYS A 53 -2.09 7.56 20.30
CA LYS A 53 -1.34 6.36 19.93
C LYS A 53 -0.08 6.27 20.79
N PRO A 54 0.52 5.09 20.95
CA PRO A 54 1.76 4.88 21.70
C PRO A 54 3.02 5.26 20.87
N PHE A 55 3.11 6.52 20.45
CA PHE A 55 4.24 7.07 19.69
C PHE A 55 4.56 8.48 20.18
N PRO A 56 5.81 8.96 20.03
CA PRO A 56 6.16 10.32 20.40
C PRO A 56 5.32 11.35 19.63
N LEU A 57 5.10 12.52 20.24
CA LEU A 57 4.41 13.64 19.59
C LEU A 57 5.28 14.21 18.46
N LEU A 58 4.65 14.59 17.34
CA LEU A 58 5.36 15.28 16.26
C LEU A 58 5.55 16.76 16.63
N THR A 59 6.66 17.08 17.29
CA THR A 59 7.00 18.44 17.75
C THR A 59 7.86 19.23 16.77
N LYS A 60 8.58 18.54 15.87
CA LYS A 60 9.45 19.14 14.84
C LYS A 60 8.74 19.16 13.47
N PRO A 61 9.14 20.06 12.55
CA PRO A 61 8.67 20.03 11.17
C PRO A 61 8.94 18.67 10.50
N ARG A 62 8.05 18.25 9.62
CA ARG A 62 8.13 16.92 8.97
C ARG A 62 9.43 16.70 8.21
N ALA A 63 9.97 17.72 7.54
CA ALA A 63 11.23 17.58 6.80
C ALA A 63 12.38 17.13 7.70
N VAL A 64 12.50 17.72 8.89
CA VAL A 64 13.53 17.38 9.89
C VAL A 64 13.37 15.95 10.38
N VAL A 65 12.15 15.54 10.72
CA VAL A 65 11.91 14.17 11.24
C VAL A 65 12.05 13.11 10.14
N ARG A 66 11.79 13.46 8.88
CA ARG A 66 12.03 12.55 7.75
C ARG A 66 13.52 12.28 7.56
N GLU A 67 14.35 13.30 7.73
CA GLU A 67 15.80 13.14 7.65
C GLU A 67 16.34 12.36 8.85
N ASP A 68 15.87 12.64 10.06
CA ASP A 68 16.20 11.85 11.25
C ASP A 68 15.84 10.37 11.08
N VAL A 69 14.65 10.07 10.54
CA VAL A 69 14.25 8.68 10.25
C VAL A 69 15.10 8.05 9.13
N ARG A 70 15.58 8.82 8.16
CA ARG A 70 16.47 8.33 7.11
C ARG A 70 17.83 7.91 7.69
N GLN A 71 18.36 8.67 8.64
CA GLN A 71 19.67 8.41 9.25
C GLN A 71 19.60 7.36 10.38
N ASN A 72 18.59 7.47 11.25
CA ASN A 72 18.51 6.72 12.52
C ASN A 72 17.41 5.65 12.53
N GLY A 73 16.59 5.57 11.49
CA GLY A 73 15.45 4.66 11.42
C GLY A 73 14.22 5.16 12.20
N HIS A 74 13.19 4.31 12.28
CA HIS A 74 11.94 4.69 12.94
C HIS A 74 12.01 4.57 14.47
N PRO A 75 11.42 5.53 15.21
CA PRO A 75 11.34 5.42 16.67
C PRO A 75 10.48 4.23 17.10
N LYS A 76 10.86 3.60 18.22
CA LYS A 76 10.10 2.50 18.81
C LYS A 76 8.77 3.01 19.38
N LYS A 77 7.79 2.11 19.42
CA LYS A 77 6.50 2.32 20.09
C LYS A 77 6.75 2.59 21.57
N GLN A 78 6.19 3.67 22.12
CA GLN A 78 6.24 3.94 23.56
C GLN A 78 5.30 2.95 24.27
N ARG A 79 5.71 2.41 25.42
CA ARG A 79 4.84 1.49 26.18
C ARG A 79 3.60 2.19 26.68
#